data_AF-A0A1F3URG1-F1
#
_entry.id   AF-A0A1F3URG1-F1
#
_cell.length_a   1.000
_cell.length_b   1.000
_cell.length_c   1.000
_cell.angle_alpha   90.00
_cell.angle_beta   90.00
_cell.angle_gamma   90.00
#
_symmetry.space_group_name_H-M   'P 1'
#
loop_
_entity.id
_entity.type
_entity.pdbx_description
1 polymer ?
#
loop_
_entity_poly.entity_id
_entity_poly.type
_entity_poly.pdbx_seq_one_letter_code
_entity_poly.pdbx_strand_id
1 'polypeptide(L)'
;MTSAFAVTTSSSNTAWTVVDNQPWLTLNKAGGIGNSTVGFSFQANPLMTSRTATITVRAENQTATYTFTQNGTAVIAPPNTAA
;
A
#
# COMPACT_ATOMS: atom_id res chain seq x y z
N MET A 1 -1.62 8.42 -6.76
CA MET A 1 -1.29 7.24 -7.60
C MET A 1 -2.14 6.08 -7.13
N THR A 2 -2.39 5.07 -7.98
CA THR A 2 -3.21 3.89 -7.65
C THR A 2 -2.44 2.61 -7.95
N SER A 3 -2.52 1.64 -7.04
CA SER A 3 -1.93 0.31 -7.19
C SER A 3 -2.89 -0.74 -6.64
N ALA A 4 -2.58 -2.02 -6.80
CA ALA A 4 -3.43 -3.12 -6.34
C ALA A 4 -2.58 -4.35 -6.01
N PHE A 5 -3.13 -5.20 -5.15
CA PHE A 5 -2.58 -6.51 -4.84
C PHE A 5 -3.69 -7.56 -4.76
N ALA A 6 -3.33 -8.82 -5.00
CA ALA A 6 -4.26 -9.94 -4.92
C ALA A 6 -4.28 -10.53 -3.52
N VAL A 7 -5.49 -10.78 -3.02
CA VAL A 7 -5.75 -11.58 -1.83
C VAL A 7 -6.20 -12.96 -2.32
N THR A 8 -5.42 -13.98 -1.96
CA THR A 8 -5.75 -15.39 -2.24
C THR A 8 -6.10 -16.09 -0.95
N THR A 9 -7.28 -16.72 -0.90
CA THR A 9 -7.78 -17.47 0.23
C THR A 9 -7.77 -18.97 -0.08
N SER A 10 -7.70 -19.78 0.97
CA SER A 10 -7.74 -21.25 0.86
C SER A 10 -9.11 -21.78 0.43
N SER A 11 -10.18 -21.05 0.73
CA SER A 11 -11.57 -21.36 0.36
C SER A 11 -12.25 -20.14 -0.26
N SER A 12 -13.21 -20.37 -1.16
CA SER A 12 -14.07 -19.32 -1.75
C SER A 12 -14.95 -18.61 -0.73
N ASN A 13 -15.12 -19.19 0.47
CA ASN A 13 -16.02 -18.69 1.50
C ASN A 13 -15.26 -18.03 2.66
N THR A 14 -13.93 -17.99 2.60
CA THR A 14 -13.10 -17.35 3.62
C THR A 14 -13.32 -15.84 3.58
N ALA A 15 -13.89 -15.31 4.66
CA ALA A 15 -13.98 -13.87 4.87
C ALA A 15 -12.63 -13.33 5.36
N TRP A 16 -12.25 -12.17 4.85
CA TRP A 16 -11.02 -11.50 5.22
C TRP A 16 -11.23 -10.00 5.38
N THR A 17 -10.36 -9.40 6.19
CA THR A 17 -10.31 -7.96 6.45
C THR A 17 -8.94 -7.43 6.06
N VAL A 18 -8.88 -6.16 5.70
CA VAL A 18 -7.64 -5.48 5.32
C VAL A 18 -7.60 -4.10 5.95
N VAL A 19 -6.45 -3.75 6.51
CA VAL A 19 -6.20 -2.45 7.13
C VAL A 19 -4.81 -1.95 6.73
N ASP A 20 -4.68 -0.64 6.59
CA ASP A 20 -3.39 0.03 6.45
C ASP A 20 -3.03 0.78 7.75
N ASN A 21 -1.77 1.13 7.91
CA ASN A 21 -1.26 1.83 9.10
C ASN A 21 -0.80 3.28 8.81
N GLN A 22 -1.10 3.84 7.63
CA GLN A 22 -0.53 5.12 7.20
C GLN A 22 -1.57 6.05 6.56
N PRO A 23 -1.68 7.32 7.00
CA PRO A 23 -2.72 8.23 6.52
C PRO A 23 -2.54 8.66 5.05
N TRP A 24 -1.35 8.46 4.47
CA TRP A 24 -1.05 8.79 3.07
C TRP A 24 -1.39 7.65 2.11
N LEU A 25 -1.86 6.51 2.63
CA LEU A 25 -2.37 5.37 1.88
C LEU A 25 -3.86 5.19 2.19
N THR A 26 -4.65 4.81 1.19
CA THR A 26 -6.08 4.59 1.35
C THR A 26 -6.49 3.36 0.56
N LEU A 27 -7.03 2.37 1.26
CA LEU A 27 -7.57 1.15 0.67
C LEU A 27 -8.94 1.41 0.05
N ASN A 28 -9.23 0.80 -1.10
CA ASN A 28 -10.55 0.90 -1.73
C ASN A 28 -11.59 -0.06 -1.10
N LYS A 29 -11.12 -1.01 -0.29
CA LYS A 29 -11.92 -2.03 0.40
C LYS A 29 -11.29 -2.28 1.77
N ALA A 30 -12.13 -2.53 2.77
CA ALA A 30 -11.70 -2.95 4.11
C ALA A 30 -11.81 -4.47 4.34
N GLY A 31 -12.29 -5.22 3.34
CA GLY A 31 -12.47 -6.67 3.42
C GLY A 31 -13.14 -7.26 2.19
N GLY A 32 -13.37 -8.57 2.24
CA GLY A 32 -14.06 -9.33 1.20
C GLY A 32 -14.18 -10.81 1.55
N ILE A 33 -14.67 -11.60 0.60
CA ILE A 33 -14.86 -13.05 0.72
C ILE A 33 -14.20 -13.71 -0.48
N GLY A 34 -13.46 -14.78 -0.23
CA GLY A 34 -12.77 -15.53 -1.27
C GLY A 34 -11.63 -14.74 -1.92
N ASN A 35 -11.17 -15.20 -3.08
CA ASN A 35 -10.13 -14.53 -3.84
C ASN A 35 -10.62 -13.17 -4.35
N SER A 36 -9.86 -12.11 -4.10
CA SER A 36 -10.21 -10.78 -4.59
C SER A 36 -8.99 -9.91 -4.78
N THR A 37 -9.15 -8.86 -5.59
CA THR A 37 -8.15 -7.82 -5.74
C THR A 37 -8.51 -6.63 -4.86
N VAL A 38 -7.55 -6.20 -4.04
CA VAL A 38 -7.64 -4.99 -3.21
C VAL A 38 -6.83 -3.90 -3.91
N GLY A 39 -7.50 -2.81 -4.24
CA GLY A 39 -6.87 -1.61 -4.77
C GLY A 39 -6.53 -0.66 -3.64
N PHE A 40 -5.48 0.13 -3.81
CA PHE A 40 -5.13 1.19 -2.89
C PHE A 40 -4.62 2.41 -3.63
N SER A 41 -4.89 3.56 -3.07
CA SER A 41 -4.36 4.83 -3.54
C SER A 41 -3.40 5.40 -2.51
N PHE A 42 -2.43 6.18 -2.99
CA PHE A 42 -1.46 6.80 -2.11
C PHE A 42 -1.05 8.18 -2.63
N GLN A 43 -0.73 9.07 -1.69
CA GLN A 43 -0.21 10.39 -1.99
C GLN A 43 1.25 10.30 -2.45
N ALA A 44 1.73 11.28 -3.23
CA ALA A 44 3.15 11.37 -3.56
C ALA A 44 3.98 11.64 -2.29
N ASN A 45 5.20 11.11 -2.21
CA ASN A 45 6.12 11.42 -1.13
C ASN A 45 6.92 12.68 -1.49
N PRO A 46 6.69 13.83 -0.83
CA PRO A 46 7.43 15.06 -1.11
C PRO A 46 8.81 15.07 -0.43
N LEU A 47 9.11 14.08 0.41
CA LEU A 47 10.36 14.01 1.17
C LEU A 47 11.47 13.40 0.32
N MET A 48 12.72 13.72 0.67
CA MET A 48 13.90 13.06 0.09
C MET A 48 14.15 11.67 0.69
N THR A 49 13.51 11.37 1.82
CA THR A 49 13.60 10.07 2.50
C THR A 49 12.45 9.16 2.08
N SER A 50 12.75 7.87 1.92
CA SER A 50 11.74 6.85 1.67
C SER A 50 10.78 6.72 2.87
N ARG A 51 9.51 6.47 2.58
CA ARG A 51 8.49 6.18 3.60
C ARG A 51 7.84 4.83 3.32
N THR A 52 7.36 4.19 4.38
CA THR A 52 6.84 2.81 4.30
C THR A 52 5.46 2.73 4.92
N ALA A 53 4.55 2.03 4.24
CA ALA A 53 3.25 1.62 4.76
C ALA A 53 3.19 0.09 4.85
N THR A 54 2.42 -0.39 5.82
CA THR A 54 2.13 -1.80 6.03
C THR A 54 0.64 -2.02 5.90
N ILE A 55 0.26 -2.86 4.94
CA ILE A 55 -1.11 -3.32 4.75
C ILE A 55 -1.21 -4.71 5.37
N THR A 56 -2.11 -4.87 6.33
CA THR A 56 -2.34 -6.14 7.02
C THR A 56 -3.65 -6.74 6.56
N VAL A 57 -3.60 -7.96 6.03
CA VAL A 57 -4.77 -8.76 5.67
C VAL A 57 -4.93 -9.87 6.71
N ARG A 58 -6.13 -9.99 7.27
CA ARG A 58 -6.48 -11.05 8.22
C ARG A 58 -7.60 -11.90 7.63
N ALA A 59 -7.38 -13.22 7.59
CA ALA A 59 -8.32 -14.18 7.06
C ALA A 59 -8.34 -15.40 7.99
N GLU A 60 -9.48 -15.71 8.61
CA GLU A 60 -9.60 -16.79 9.61
C GLU A 60 -8.49 -16.70 10.67
N ASN A 61 -7.58 -17.69 10.72
CA ASN A 61 -6.45 -17.76 11.66
C ASN A 61 -5.11 -17.30 11.04
N GLN A 62 -5.14 -16.80 9.81
CA GLN A 62 -3.96 -16.37 9.07
C GLN A 62 -3.88 -14.85 9.01
N THR A 63 -2.66 -14.32 9.14
CA THR A 63 -2.36 -12.89 8.93
C THR A 63 -1.27 -12.78 7.89
N ALA A 64 -1.53 -12.00 6.85
CA ALA A 64 -0.57 -11.64 5.81
C ALA A 64 -0.26 -10.14 5.91
N THR A 65 1.01 -9.78 5.75
CA THR A 65 1.46 -8.38 5.79
C THR A 65 2.16 -8.02 4.49
N TYR A 66 1.73 -6.93 3.88
CA TYR A 66 2.32 -6.36 2.68
C TYR A 66 2.99 -5.04 3.04
N THR A 67 4.27 -4.93 2.70
CA THR A 67 5.05 -3.70 2.94
C THR A 67 5.19 -2.93 1.65
N PHE A 68 4.71 -1.69 1.64
CA PHE A 68 4.80 -0.77 0.53
C PHE A 68 5.80 0.35 0.85
N THR A 69 6.91 0.38 0.12
CA THR A 69 7.94 1.42 0.26
C THR A 69 7.80 2.43 -0.87
N GLN A 70 7.56 3.68 -0.52
CA GLN A 70 7.55 4.80 -1.45
C GLN A 70 8.88 5.56 -1.33
N ASN A 71 9.69 5.49 -2.40
CA ASN A 71 10.93 6.22 -2.46
C ASN A 71 10.69 7.73 -2.32
N GLY A 72 11.65 8.42 -1.71
CA GLY A 72 11.67 9.88 -1.70
C GLY A 72 11.92 10.43 -3.09
N THR A 73 11.40 11.63 -3.36
CA THR A 73 11.78 12.37 -4.56
C THR A 73 13.14 13.01 -4.33
N ALA A 74 14.17 12.54 -5.04
CA ALA A 74 15.44 13.26 -5.09
C ALA A 74 15.19 14.60 -5.80
N VAL A 75 15.33 15.72 -5.08
CA VAL A 75 15.43 17.03 -5.73
C VAL A 75 16.83 17.09 -6.34
N ILE A 76 16.93 16.82 -7.64
CA ILE A 76 18.07 17.37 -8.39
C ILE A 76 17.85 18.87 -8.44
N ALA A 77 18.55 19.62 -7.59
CA ALA A 77 18.63 21.06 -7.78
C ALA A 77 19.15 21.29 -9.21
N PRO A 78 18.60 22.24 -10.00
CA PRO A 78 19.26 22.63 -11.23
C PRO A 78 20.71 23.00 -10.89
N PRO A 79 21.69 22.70 -11.76
CA PRO A 79 23.03 23.25 -11.58
C PRO A 79 22.83 24.76 -11.47
N ASN A 80 23.13 25.29 -10.29
CA ASN A 80 23.40 26.69 -10.04
C ASN A 80 23.75 27.41 -11.35
N THR A 81 22.87 28.32 -11.78
CA THR A 81 23.15 29.23 -12.88
C THR A 81 24.34 30.07 -12.45
N ALA A 82 25.55 29.64 -12.81
CA ALA A 82 26.77 30.39 -12.59
C ALA A 82 27.04 31.22 -13.85
N ALA A 83 26.81 32.53 -13.68
CA ALA A 83 27.31 33.69 -14.43
C ALA A 83 27.37 33.62 -15.97
#